data_AF-G4Z4C4-F1
#
_entry.id   AF-G4Z4C4-F1
#
_cell.length_a   1.000
_cell.length_b   1.000
_cell.length_c   1.000
_cell.angle_alpha   90.00
_cell.angle_beta   90.00
_cell.angle_gamma   90.00
#
_symmetry.space_group_name_H-M   'P 1'
#
loop_
_entity.id
_entity.type
_entity.pdbx_description
1 polymer ?
#
loop_
_entity_poly.entity_id
_entity_poly.type
_entity_poly.pdbx_seq_one_letter_code
_entity_poly.pdbx_strand_id
1 'polypeptide(L)'
;MHEATTEADQAAPSHLYQLLLRPIVKATIAQRDTSAETLDDVVVNGGSFDKILQKIWSLFSGRVKCRAVRTDGEWSVKTHEVGQWDRVMQFRAKKKVVESTKSAQAWKQWLQKIAQDRDEIAAACIQPEETDRVGTTAETSLRDVVERLREQWGATFQGEGVVWRLWANHLTRNLNRSTWDAAIQQPPPEYIANLLRLVDIQMEQHVAEVTRTANVALDVVEATIADYRQLRQRWEFLGQYLDENERRLEVRKSVIMGFLRDITPPARDEVIDPLLQMENVEDTDHAE
;
A
#
# COMPACT_ATOMS: atom_id res chain seq x y z
N MET A 1 53.14 -68.72 -20.71
CA MET A 1 52.38 -68.24 -19.53
C MET A 1 52.82 -66.81 -19.29
N HIS A 2 52.02 -65.85 -19.74
CA HIS A 2 52.27 -64.42 -19.53
C HIS A 2 51.20 -63.85 -18.60
N GLU A 3 51.66 -63.00 -17.71
CA GLU A 3 50.92 -62.30 -16.68
C GLU A 3 49.85 -61.34 -17.23
N ALA A 4 48.82 -61.20 -16.39
CA ALA A 4 47.82 -60.15 -16.26
C ALA A 4 47.85 -58.94 -17.20
N THR A 5 46.68 -58.62 -17.75
CA THR A 5 46.25 -57.22 -17.90
C THR A 5 44.77 -57.13 -17.59
N THR A 6 44.48 -56.86 -16.33
CA THR A 6 43.19 -56.35 -15.87
C THR A 6 43.28 -54.84 -15.95
N GLU A 7 42.69 -54.23 -16.98
CA GLU A 7 42.32 -52.82 -16.92
C GLU A 7 40.87 -52.71 -17.36
N ALA A 8 40.01 -52.75 -16.34
CA ALA A 8 38.69 -52.18 -16.41
C ALA A 8 38.83 -50.70 -16.77
N ASP A 9 38.28 -50.34 -17.92
CA ASP A 9 38.02 -48.97 -18.32
C ASP A 9 36.94 -48.40 -17.38
N GLN A 10 37.36 -48.03 -16.16
CA GLN A 10 36.58 -47.17 -15.29
C GLN A 10 36.61 -45.78 -15.92
N ALA A 11 35.62 -45.50 -16.76
CA ALA A 11 35.25 -44.15 -17.11
C ALA A 11 34.98 -43.37 -15.81
N ALA A 12 36.01 -42.66 -15.34
CA ALA A 12 35.91 -41.79 -14.19
C ALA A 12 34.75 -40.81 -14.43
N PRO A 13 33.85 -40.58 -13.45
CA PRO A 13 32.77 -39.63 -13.63
C PRO A 13 33.39 -38.28 -13.98
N SER A 14 33.08 -37.77 -15.17
CA SER A 14 33.47 -36.43 -15.59
C SER A 14 32.81 -35.46 -14.63
N HIS A 15 33.50 -35.09 -13.55
CA HIS A 15 32.99 -34.21 -12.52
C HIS A 15 32.65 -32.87 -13.16
N LEU A 16 31.37 -32.67 -13.44
CA LEU A 16 30.84 -31.45 -14.02
C LEU A 16 30.80 -30.41 -12.89
N TYR A 17 31.66 -29.40 -12.98
CA TYR A 17 31.58 -28.25 -12.09
C TYR A 17 30.42 -27.34 -12.53
N GLN A 18 29.70 -26.78 -11.56
CA GLN A 18 28.62 -25.83 -11.76
C GLN A 18 28.89 -24.58 -10.90
N LEU A 19 28.85 -23.41 -11.54
CA LEU A 19 29.01 -22.11 -10.87
C LEU A 19 27.74 -21.28 -11.05
N LEU A 20 27.18 -20.83 -9.92
CA LEU A 20 26.20 -19.74 -9.90
C LEU A 20 26.95 -18.41 -9.83
N LEU A 21 26.73 -17.54 -10.79
CA LEU A 21 27.42 -16.26 -10.92
C LEU A 21 26.40 -15.13 -10.85
N ARG A 22 26.75 -14.07 -10.12
CA ARG A 22 26.06 -12.79 -10.15
C ARG A 22 26.92 -11.78 -10.91
N PRO A 23 26.64 -11.51 -12.19
CA PRO A 23 27.47 -10.63 -12.99
C PRO A 23 27.22 -9.17 -12.62
N ILE A 24 28.30 -8.38 -12.54
CA ILE A 24 28.23 -6.95 -12.30
C ILE A 24 29.04 -6.25 -13.39
N VAL A 25 28.38 -5.39 -14.17
CA VAL A 25 28.99 -4.64 -15.28
C VAL A 25 29.31 -3.23 -14.82
N LYS A 26 30.59 -2.86 -14.93
CA LYS A 26 31.08 -1.52 -14.61
C LYS A 26 31.34 -0.72 -15.88
N ALA A 27 30.87 0.53 -15.87
CA ALA A 27 31.15 1.51 -16.92
C ALA A 27 32.62 1.97 -16.89
N THR A 28 33.25 2.01 -15.70
CA THR A 28 34.66 2.37 -15.48
C THR A 28 35.30 1.48 -14.40
N ILE A 29 36.63 1.33 -14.44
CA ILE A 29 37.39 0.48 -13.49
C ILE A 29 37.21 0.96 -12.04
N ALA A 30 37.09 2.27 -11.82
CA ALA A 30 36.97 2.89 -10.49
C ALA A 30 35.54 2.87 -9.91
N GLN A 31 34.53 2.44 -10.69
CA GLN A 31 33.15 2.41 -10.22
C GLN A 31 32.99 1.44 -9.04
N ARG A 32 32.22 1.85 -8.02
CA ARG A 32 31.87 0.99 -6.88
C ARG A 32 30.93 -0.13 -7.33
N ASP A 33 31.04 -1.30 -6.70
CA ASP A 33 30.18 -2.45 -7.04
C ASP A 33 28.68 -2.12 -6.81
N THR A 34 28.36 -1.28 -5.82
CA THR A 34 26.98 -0.87 -5.49
C THR A 34 26.34 0.07 -6.49
N SER A 35 27.13 0.73 -7.35
CA SER A 35 26.62 1.66 -8.36
C SER A 35 26.73 1.09 -9.78
N ALA A 36 27.16 -0.15 -9.92
CA ALA A 36 27.32 -0.85 -11.18
C ALA A 36 26.05 -1.62 -11.56
N GLU A 37 25.88 -1.91 -12.85
CA GLU A 37 24.72 -2.67 -13.36
C GLU A 37 24.84 -4.12 -12.91
N THR A 38 23.89 -4.59 -12.09
CA THR A 38 23.80 -6.00 -11.70
C THR A 38 22.92 -6.72 -12.71
N LEU A 39 23.43 -7.80 -13.30
CA LEU A 39 22.69 -8.65 -14.24
C LEU A 39 22.07 -9.84 -13.50
N ASP A 40 21.13 -10.51 -14.16
CA ASP A 40 20.52 -11.73 -13.64
C ASP A 40 21.56 -12.80 -13.32
N ASP A 41 21.29 -13.56 -12.26
CA ASP A 41 22.14 -14.66 -11.82
C ASP A 41 22.17 -15.74 -12.93
N VAL A 42 23.38 -16.17 -13.33
CA VAL A 42 23.56 -17.18 -14.38
C VAL A 42 24.26 -18.41 -13.82
N VAL A 43 23.86 -19.57 -14.34
CA VAL A 43 24.47 -20.85 -13.99
C VAL A 43 25.34 -21.33 -15.14
N VAL A 44 26.62 -21.57 -14.88
CA VAL A 44 27.59 -22.03 -15.88
C VAL A 44 28.19 -23.36 -15.46
N ASN A 45 28.11 -24.34 -16.36
CA ASN A 45 28.57 -25.71 -16.12
C ASN A 45 29.75 -26.07 -17.02
N GLY A 46 30.72 -26.84 -16.53
CA GLY A 46 31.81 -27.38 -17.36
C GLY A 46 32.69 -28.39 -16.62
N GLY A 47 33.34 -29.29 -17.38
CA GLY A 47 34.26 -30.30 -16.82
C GLY A 47 35.64 -29.75 -16.42
N SER A 48 35.94 -28.50 -16.74
CA SER A 48 37.15 -27.78 -16.31
C SER A 48 36.86 -26.29 -16.15
N PHE A 49 37.72 -25.59 -15.42
CA PHE A 49 37.63 -24.15 -15.29
C PHE A 49 37.75 -23.44 -16.64
N ASP A 50 38.64 -23.89 -17.54
CA ASP A 50 38.75 -23.31 -18.88
C ASP A 50 37.46 -23.42 -19.69
N LYS A 51 36.76 -24.57 -19.62
CA LYS A 51 35.46 -24.74 -20.28
C LYS A 51 34.38 -23.83 -19.68
N ILE A 52 34.41 -23.63 -18.36
CA ILE A 52 33.54 -22.67 -17.67
C ILE A 52 33.87 -21.24 -18.11
N LEU A 53 35.14 -20.87 -18.12
CA LEU A 53 35.61 -19.53 -18.50
C LEU A 53 35.27 -19.20 -19.96
N GLN A 54 35.42 -20.14 -20.87
CA GLN A 54 35.00 -20.00 -22.28
C GLN A 54 33.50 -19.68 -22.39
N LYS A 55 32.65 -20.36 -21.60
CA LYS A 55 31.22 -20.07 -21.57
C LYS A 55 30.92 -18.69 -20.97
N ILE A 56 31.57 -18.33 -19.87
CA ILE A 56 31.43 -17.00 -19.25
C ILE A 56 31.86 -15.92 -20.25
N TRP A 57 32.99 -16.10 -20.93
CA TRP A 57 33.47 -15.19 -21.95
C TRP A 57 32.47 -15.05 -23.11
N SER A 58 31.91 -16.16 -23.60
CA SER A 58 30.89 -16.12 -24.64
C SER A 58 29.64 -15.34 -24.22
N LEU A 59 29.25 -15.41 -22.94
CA LEU A 59 28.08 -14.70 -22.42
C LEU A 59 28.32 -13.19 -22.27
N PHE A 60 29.52 -12.80 -21.82
CA PHE A 60 29.76 -11.41 -21.40
C PHE A 60 30.73 -10.62 -22.28
N SER A 61 31.39 -11.24 -23.25
CA SER A 61 32.35 -10.55 -24.13
C SER A 61 31.74 -9.37 -24.89
N GLY A 62 30.46 -9.46 -25.31
CA GLY A 62 29.74 -8.36 -25.95
C GLY A 62 29.50 -7.14 -25.05
N ARG A 63 29.64 -7.29 -23.72
CA ARG A 63 29.55 -6.19 -22.74
C ARG A 63 30.92 -5.56 -22.45
N VAL A 64 32.02 -6.18 -22.89
CA VAL A 64 33.37 -5.67 -22.69
C VAL A 64 33.67 -4.60 -23.74
N LYS A 65 34.04 -3.40 -23.30
CA LYS A 65 34.45 -2.33 -24.21
C LYS A 65 35.73 -2.72 -24.94
N CYS A 66 35.76 -2.44 -26.25
CA CYS A 66 36.95 -2.65 -27.06
C CYS A 66 38.05 -1.63 -26.70
N ARG A 67 39.30 -1.99 -26.97
CA ARG A 67 40.46 -1.12 -26.74
C ARG A 67 40.84 -0.39 -28.02
N ALA A 68 41.03 0.92 -27.94
CA ALA A 68 41.68 1.68 -29.00
C ALA A 68 43.19 1.39 -28.97
N VAL A 69 43.75 0.99 -30.12
CA VAL A 69 45.17 0.70 -30.31
C VAL A 69 45.67 1.55 -31.46
N ARG A 70 46.79 2.26 -31.25
CA ARG A 70 47.46 3.00 -32.31
C ARG A 70 48.66 2.20 -32.80
N THR A 71 48.68 1.84 -34.08
CA THR A 71 49.77 1.12 -34.72
C THR A 71 50.14 1.88 -35.99
N ASP A 72 51.44 2.18 -36.15
CA ASP A 72 51.99 2.93 -37.30
C ASP A 72 51.27 4.25 -37.63
N GLY A 73 50.76 4.92 -36.58
CA GLY A 73 50.10 6.22 -36.71
C GLY A 73 48.58 6.17 -36.85
N GLU A 74 48.00 5.02 -37.21
CA GLU A 74 46.56 4.81 -37.37
C GLU A 74 45.88 4.27 -36.10
N TRP A 75 44.67 4.74 -35.83
CA TRP A 75 43.84 4.24 -34.73
C TRP A 75 42.98 3.08 -35.20
N SER A 76 43.08 1.94 -34.51
CA SER A 76 42.25 0.76 -34.72
C SER A 76 41.56 0.35 -33.43
N VAL A 77 40.45 -0.38 -33.56
CA VAL A 77 39.70 -0.93 -32.44
C VAL A 77 40.03 -2.42 -32.32
N LYS A 78 40.55 -2.84 -31.17
CA LYS A 78 40.88 -4.23 -30.89
C LYS A 78 39.93 -4.79 -29.82
N THR A 79 39.27 -5.89 -30.14
CA THR A 79 38.48 -6.68 -29.19
C THR A 79 39.40 -7.49 -28.28
N HIS A 80 38.99 -7.68 -27.03
CA HIS A 80 39.67 -8.62 -26.15
C HIS A 80 39.38 -10.06 -26.57
N GLU A 81 40.30 -10.96 -26.27
CA GLU A 81 40.12 -12.40 -26.43
C GLU A 81 39.99 -13.05 -25.05
N VAL A 82 39.45 -14.28 -25.00
CA VAL A 82 39.30 -15.04 -23.75
C VAL A 82 40.61 -15.24 -23.00
N GLY A 83 41.76 -15.29 -23.69
CA GLY A 83 43.08 -15.37 -23.06
C GLY A 83 43.51 -14.10 -22.31
N GLN A 84 42.76 -13.00 -22.46
CA GLN A 84 42.99 -11.72 -21.78
C GLN A 84 41.86 -11.38 -20.80
N TRP A 85 41.03 -12.37 -20.43
CA TRP A 85 39.85 -12.16 -19.61
C TRP A 85 40.18 -11.48 -18.27
N ASP A 86 41.34 -11.78 -17.68
CA ASP A 86 41.83 -11.27 -16.41
C ASP A 86 42.06 -9.74 -16.40
N ARG A 87 42.20 -9.14 -17.59
CA ARG A 87 42.36 -7.69 -17.74
C ARG A 87 41.04 -6.93 -17.68
N VAL A 88 39.93 -7.62 -17.92
CA VAL A 88 38.60 -7.01 -18.12
C VAL A 88 37.52 -7.61 -17.23
N MET A 89 37.80 -8.75 -16.60
CA MET A 89 36.91 -9.46 -15.69
C MET A 89 37.68 -9.89 -14.44
N GLN A 90 36.98 -9.99 -13.32
CA GLN A 90 37.52 -10.46 -12.05
C GLN A 90 36.51 -11.39 -11.37
N PHE A 91 36.97 -12.49 -10.78
CA PHE A 91 36.13 -13.30 -9.91
C PHE A 91 36.21 -12.80 -8.47
N ARG A 92 35.07 -12.83 -7.77
CA ARG A 92 35.00 -12.56 -6.34
C ARG A 92 34.22 -13.67 -5.65
N ALA A 93 34.78 -14.19 -4.56
CA ALA A 93 34.12 -15.15 -3.69
C ALA A 93 34.12 -14.60 -2.25
N LYS A 94 32.97 -14.59 -1.58
CA LYS A 94 32.81 -14.00 -0.22
C LYS A 94 33.42 -12.58 -0.13
N LYS A 95 33.19 -11.74 -1.17
CA LYS A 95 33.73 -10.38 -1.35
C LYS A 95 35.26 -10.26 -1.52
N LYS A 96 36.01 -11.36 -1.58
CA LYS A 96 37.45 -11.37 -1.83
C LYS A 96 37.72 -11.62 -3.32
N VAL A 97 38.66 -10.87 -3.89
CA VAL A 97 39.11 -11.08 -5.27
C VAL A 97 39.84 -12.40 -5.35
N VAL A 98 39.48 -13.20 -6.35
CA VAL A 98 40.14 -14.46 -6.66
C VAL A 98 41.24 -14.16 -7.66
N GLU A 99 42.46 -14.57 -7.32
CA GLU A 99 43.62 -14.42 -8.18
C GLU A 99 43.43 -15.16 -9.52
N SER A 100 43.61 -14.43 -10.62
CA SER A 100 43.33 -14.90 -11.98
C SER A 100 44.46 -15.73 -12.60
N THR A 101 45.68 -15.61 -12.09
CA THR A 101 46.91 -16.25 -12.60
C THR A 101 47.12 -17.68 -12.08
N LYS A 102 46.09 -18.30 -11.51
CA LYS A 102 46.17 -19.66 -10.96
C LYS A 102 46.44 -20.69 -12.04
N SER A 103 47.24 -21.71 -11.68
CA SER A 103 47.39 -22.90 -12.51
C SER A 103 46.07 -23.67 -12.61
N ALA A 104 45.92 -24.53 -13.64
CA ALA A 104 44.73 -25.36 -13.80
C ALA A 104 44.42 -26.23 -12.56
N GLN A 105 45.46 -26.74 -11.90
CA GLN A 105 45.32 -27.52 -10.66
C GLN A 105 44.85 -26.64 -9.48
N ALA A 106 45.38 -25.42 -9.35
CA ALA A 106 44.92 -24.48 -8.33
C ALA A 106 43.47 -24.03 -8.56
N TRP A 107 43.04 -23.87 -9.82
CA TRP A 107 41.64 -23.65 -10.16
C TRP A 107 40.75 -24.84 -9.79
N LYS A 108 41.20 -26.07 -10.06
CA LYS A 108 40.46 -27.29 -9.69
C LYS A 108 40.28 -27.40 -8.18
N GLN A 109 41.35 -27.17 -7.41
CA GLN A 109 41.29 -27.15 -5.94
C GLN A 109 40.37 -26.05 -5.41
N TRP A 110 40.39 -24.87 -6.02
CA TRP A 110 39.49 -23.78 -5.66
C TRP A 110 38.02 -24.12 -5.91
N LEU A 111 37.70 -24.74 -7.06
CA LEU A 111 36.35 -25.22 -7.36
C LEU A 111 35.88 -26.29 -6.36
N GLN A 112 36.75 -27.25 -6.02
CA GLN A 112 36.46 -28.28 -5.02
C GLN A 112 36.23 -27.68 -3.63
N LYS A 113 37.06 -26.71 -3.22
CA LYS A 113 36.88 -26.02 -1.95
C LYS A 113 35.57 -25.24 -1.89
N ILE A 114 35.17 -24.57 -2.97
CA ILE A 114 33.88 -23.87 -3.00
C ILE A 114 32.71 -24.84 -2.96
N ALA A 115 32.82 -25.99 -3.64
CA ALA A 115 31.81 -27.04 -3.56
C ALA A 115 31.73 -27.61 -2.13
N GLN A 116 32.86 -27.88 -1.49
CA GLN A 116 32.89 -28.37 -0.11
C GLN A 116 32.39 -27.33 0.89
N ASP A 117 32.79 -26.06 0.77
CA ASP A 117 32.23 -24.95 1.56
C ASP A 117 30.70 -24.88 1.37
N ARG A 118 30.20 -25.07 0.14
CA ARG A 118 28.75 -25.11 -0.12
C ARG A 118 28.11 -26.32 0.56
N ASP A 119 28.73 -27.49 0.50
CA ASP A 119 28.18 -28.72 1.09
C ASP A 119 28.26 -28.70 2.62
N GLU A 120 29.30 -28.11 3.20
CA GLU A 120 29.44 -27.85 4.65
C GLU A 120 28.44 -26.79 5.11
N ILE A 121 28.22 -25.72 4.33
CA ILE A 121 27.16 -24.74 4.60
C ILE A 121 25.78 -25.38 4.41
N ALA A 122 25.58 -26.21 3.40
CA ALA A 122 24.34 -26.94 3.19
C ALA A 122 24.10 -27.91 4.35
N ALA A 123 25.12 -28.66 4.81
CA ALA A 123 24.99 -29.51 5.98
C ALA A 123 24.70 -28.70 7.25
N ALA A 124 25.41 -27.59 7.47
CA ALA A 124 25.24 -26.74 8.65
C ALA A 124 23.96 -25.88 8.63
N CYS A 125 23.37 -25.61 7.46
CA CYS A 125 22.18 -24.76 7.31
C CYS A 125 20.91 -25.53 6.88
N ILE A 126 21.04 -26.76 6.35
CA ILE A 126 19.95 -27.56 5.77
C ILE A 126 19.71 -28.86 6.54
N GLN A 127 20.65 -29.37 7.35
CA GLN A 127 20.37 -30.54 8.21
C GLN A 127 19.79 -30.11 9.56
N PRO A 128 18.56 -30.49 9.92
CA PRO A 128 18.05 -30.34 11.28
C PRO A 128 18.80 -31.29 12.22
N GLU A 129 19.13 -30.83 13.43
CA GLU A 129 19.74 -31.67 14.49
C GLU A 129 18.86 -32.86 14.91
N GLU A 130 17.56 -32.84 14.60
CA GLU A 130 16.66 -33.97 14.82
C GLU A 130 15.80 -34.20 13.57
N THR A 131 16.17 -35.20 12.79
CA THR A 131 15.33 -35.78 11.74
C THR A 131 14.62 -36.99 12.32
N ASP A 132 13.29 -37.07 12.14
CA ASP A 132 12.63 -38.36 12.22
C ASP A 132 13.07 -39.22 11.01
N ARG A 133 12.78 -40.52 11.05
CA ARG A 133 13.24 -41.50 10.05
C ARG A 133 12.81 -41.21 8.61
N VAL A 134 12.08 -40.12 8.33
CA VAL A 134 11.53 -39.77 7.02
C VAL A 134 11.91 -38.35 6.57
N GLY A 135 12.71 -37.60 7.34
CA GLY A 135 13.29 -36.34 6.87
C GLY A 135 12.30 -35.16 6.76
N THR A 136 11.25 -35.14 7.59
CA THR A 136 10.36 -33.97 7.73
C THR A 136 10.77 -33.15 8.95
N THR A 137 10.67 -31.81 8.87
CA THR A 137 10.93 -30.90 10.00
C THR A 137 10.11 -31.33 11.21
N ALA A 138 10.76 -31.53 12.38
CA ALA A 138 10.08 -31.93 13.60
C ALA A 138 8.91 -31.00 13.93
N GLU A 139 7.71 -31.56 14.13
CA GLU A 139 6.44 -30.88 14.44
C GLU A 139 6.56 -29.90 15.62
N THR A 140 7.51 -30.13 16.52
CA THR A 140 7.86 -29.27 17.65
C THR A 140 8.43 -27.92 17.22
N SER A 141 9.36 -27.90 16.25
CA SER A 141 9.96 -26.66 15.73
C SER A 141 8.95 -25.79 14.97
N LEU A 142 7.94 -26.40 14.35
CA LEU A 142 6.92 -25.66 13.61
C LEU A 142 5.92 -24.99 14.54
N ARG A 143 5.55 -25.67 15.63
CA ARG A 143 4.71 -25.10 16.69
C ARG A 143 5.34 -23.87 17.33
N ASP A 144 6.63 -23.92 17.64
CA ASP A 144 7.33 -22.78 18.23
C ASP A 144 7.32 -21.55 17.30
N VAL A 145 7.51 -21.76 15.99
CA VAL A 145 7.43 -20.66 15.02
C VAL A 145 6.01 -20.10 14.89
N VAL A 146 4.98 -20.96 14.96
CA VAL A 146 3.57 -20.52 14.96
C VAL A 146 3.26 -19.66 16.19
N GLU A 147 3.70 -20.06 17.38
CA GLU A 147 3.45 -19.27 18.60
C GLU A 147 4.13 -17.91 18.53
N ARG A 148 5.37 -17.84 18.04
CA ARG A 148 6.11 -16.57 17.87
C ARG A 148 5.48 -15.66 16.81
N LEU A 149 4.96 -16.22 15.72
CA LEU A 149 4.20 -15.45 14.74
C LEU A 149 2.92 -14.87 15.34
N ARG A 150 2.21 -15.63 16.17
CA ARG A 150 0.99 -15.17 16.84
C ARG A 150 1.28 -14.12 17.90
N GLU A 151 2.39 -14.24 18.61
CA GLU A 151 2.83 -13.22 19.58
C GLU A 151 3.12 -11.88 18.89
N GLN A 152 3.84 -11.91 17.76
CA GLN A 152 4.19 -10.70 17.00
C GLN A 152 3.00 -10.08 16.26
N TRP A 153 2.17 -10.90 15.62
CA TRP A 153 1.19 -10.46 14.63
C TRP A 153 -0.26 -10.73 15.00
N GLY A 154 -0.53 -11.45 16.09
CA GLY A 154 -1.89 -11.83 16.50
C GLY A 154 -2.78 -10.65 16.91
N ALA A 155 -2.18 -9.48 17.19
CA ALA A 155 -2.91 -8.24 17.41
C ALA A 155 -3.32 -7.54 16.10
N THR A 156 -2.64 -7.82 14.98
CA THR A 156 -2.86 -7.18 13.68
C THR A 156 -3.65 -8.07 12.73
N PHE A 157 -3.41 -9.38 12.78
CA PHE A 157 -4.03 -10.37 11.90
C PHE A 157 -4.77 -11.43 12.71
N GLN A 158 -5.97 -11.76 12.26
CA GLN A 158 -6.79 -12.87 12.73
C GLN A 158 -6.81 -13.96 11.66
N GLY A 159 -6.63 -15.22 12.07
CA GLY A 159 -6.64 -16.33 11.13
C GLY A 159 -6.81 -17.67 11.83
N GLU A 160 -7.33 -18.65 11.11
CA GLU A 160 -7.44 -20.02 11.59
C GLU A 160 -6.04 -20.61 11.82
N GLY A 161 -5.90 -21.51 12.81
CA GLY A 161 -4.60 -22.11 13.16
C GLY A 161 -3.87 -22.76 11.97
N VAL A 162 -4.60 -23.25 10.97
CA VAL A 162 -4.05 -23.79 9.73
C VAL A 162 -3.34 -22.73 8.87
N VAL A 163 -3.83 -21.48 8.87
CA VAL A 163 -3.23 -20.37 8.12
C VAL A 163 -1.93 -19.91 8.79
N TRP A 164 -1.90 -19.86 10.12
CA TRP A 164 -0.66 -19.60 10.87
C TRP A 164 0.39 -20.68 10.64
N ARG A 165 -0.03 -21.96 10.61
CA ARG A 165 0.86 -23.07 10.24
C ARG A 165 1.34 -23.00 8.80
N LEU A 166 0.51 -22.53 7.87
CA LEU A 166 0.91 -22.31 6.47
C LEU A 166 2.00 -21.24 6.38
N TRP A 167 1.88 -20.16 7.14
CA TRP A 167 2.91 -19.12 7.21
C TRP A 167 4.20 -19.63 7.85
N ALA A 168 4.11 -20.31 8.99
CA ALA A 168 5.28 -20.93 9.62
C ALA A 168 5.99 -21.89 8.66
N ASN A 169 5.25 -22.74 7.94
CA ASN A 169 5.79 -23.62 6.90
C ASN A 169 6.50 -22.85 5.77
N HIS A 170 5.93 -21.73 5.34
CA HIS A 170 6.55 -20.91 4.30
C HIS A 170 7.91 -20.36 4.73
N LEU A 171 8.01 -19.93 5.99
CA LEU A 171 9.26 -19.44 6.58
C LEU A 171 10.26 -20.59 6.75
N THR A 172 9.85 -21.70 7.35
CA THR A 172 10.77 -22.80 7.67
C THR A 172 11.26 -23.57 6.44
N ARG A 173 10.50 -23.56 5.33
CA ARG A 173 10.91 -24.21 4.07
C ARG A 173 11.95 -23.43 3.26
N ASN A 174 11.92 -22.10 3.33
CA ASN A 174 12.68 -21.25 2.40
C ASN A 174 13.80 -20.45 3.07
N LEU A 175 13.94 -20.54 4.39
CA LEU A 175 14.85 -19.70 5.17
C LEU A 175 15.67 -20.56 6.13
N ASN A 176 16.95 -20.20 6.27
CA ASN A 176 17.81 -20.79 7.30
C ASN A 176 17.26 -20.45 8.69
N ARG A 177 17.46 -21.34 9.67
CA ARG A 177 17.02 -21.12 11.05
C ARG A 177 17.52 -19.79 11.64
N SER A 178 18.73 -19.38 11.28
CA SER A 178 19.33 -18.10 11.67
C SER A 178 18.63 -16.86 11.08
N THR A 179 17.78 -17.04 10.08
CA THR A 179 17.01 -15.96 9.43
C THR A 179 15.53 -15.93 9.82
N TRP A 180 15.06 -16.91 10.61
CA TRP A 180 13.65 -16.98 11.02
C TRP A 180 13.25 -15.81 11.91
N ASP A 181 14.10 -15.42 12.87
CA ASP A 181 13.81 -14.31 13.78
C ASP A 181 13.60 -12.99 13.02
N ALA A 182 14.43 -12.73 12.01
CA ALA A 182 14.31 -11.55 11.17
C ALA A 182 13.09 -11.63 10.24
N ALA A 183 12.74 -12.81 9.76
CA ALA A 183 11.60 -13.01 8.86
C ALA A 183 10.26 -13.00 9.59
N ILE A 184 10.21 -13.42 10.87
CA ILE A 184 9.02 -13.28 11.74
C ILE A 184 8.68 -11.80 11.95
N GLN A 185 9.65 -10.90 11.89
CA GLN A 185 9.41 -9.45 11.99
C GLN A 185 8.87 -8.82 10.69
N GLN A 186 8.82 -9.57 9.59
CA GLN A 186 8.28 -9.09 8.31
C GLN A 186 6.79 -9.43 8.19
N PRO A 187 6.00 -8.60 7.49
CA PRO A 187 4.59 -8.89 7.25
C PRO A 187 4.41 -10.17 6.41
N PRO A 188 3.22 -10.81 6.46
CA PRO A 188 2.97 -12.04 5.73
C PRO A 188 3.09 -11.84 4.21
N PRO A 189 3.62 -12.82 3.46
CA PRO A 189 3.56 -12.82 2.01
C PRO A 189 2.12 -12.65 1.51
N GLU A 190 1.95 -11.97 0.38
CA GLU A 190 0.64 -11.55 -0.16
C GLU A 190 -0.40 -12.69 -0.22
N TYR A 191 0.01 -13.89 -0.66
CA TYR A 191 -0.89 -15.04 -0.76
C TYR A 191 -1.34 -15.60 0.60
N ILE A 192 -0.57 -15.38 1.67
CA ILE A 192 -0.95 -15.69 3.06
C ILE A 192 -1.75 -14.54 3.66
N ALA A 193 -1.36 -13.30 3.37
CA ALA A 193 -2.05 -12.10 3.84
C ALA A 193 -3.53 -12.12 3.42
N ASN A 194 -3.84 -12.60 2.21
CA ASN A 194 -5.21 -12.75 1.72
C ASN A 194 -6.05 -13.79 2.48
N LEU A 195 -5.41 -14.71 3.21
CA LEU A 195 -6.07 -15.73 4.04
C LEU A 195 -6.18 -15.30 5.51
N LEU A 196 -5.48 -14.24 5.89
CA LEU A 196 -5.57 -13.60 7.20
C LEU A 196 -6.57 -12.44 7.11
N ARG A 197 -7.44 -12.32 8.11
CA ARG A 197 -8.31 -11.14 8.28
C ARG A 197 -7.54 -10.11 9.09
N LEU A 198 -7.68 -8.81 8.79
CA LEU A 198 -7.19 -7.78 9.72
C LEU A 198 -8.02 -7.86 11.01
N VAL A 199 -7.39 -7.73 12.16
CA VAL A 199 -8.11 -7.56 13.43
C VAL A 199 -8.72 -6.16 13.39
N ASP A 200 -10.05 -6.11 13.29
CA ASP A 200 -10.83 -4.97 12.79
C ASP A 200 -11.03 -3.82 13.80
N ILE A 201 -9.99 -3.52 14.60
CA ILE A 201 -10.07 -2.52 15.69
C ILE A 201 -10.34 -1.13 15.13
N GLN A 202 -9.80 -0.79 13.96
CA GLN A 202 -9.98 0.55 13.37
C GLN A 202 -11.30 0.71 12.62
N MET A 203 -11.80 -0.32 11.94
CA MET A 203 -13.09 -0.20 11.24
C MET A 203 -14.24 -0.20 12.23
N GLU A 204 -14.21 -1.01 13.29
CA GLU A 204 -15.21 -0.96 14.35
C GLU A 204 -15.24 0.39 15.07
N GLN A 205 -14.07 0.98 15.37
CA GLN A 205 -13.98 2.31 15.98
C GLN A 205 -14.54 3.40 15.06
N HIS A 206 -14.20 3.38 13.77
CA HIS A 206 -14.70 4.35 12.81
C HIS A 206 -16.22 4.20 12.60
N VAL A 207 -16.74 2.97 12.54
CA VAL A 207 -18.19 2.73 12.44
C VAL A 207 -18.91 3.21 13.70
N ALA A 208 -18.34 2.98 14.89
CA ALA A 208 -18.90 3.48 16.15
C ALA A 208 -18.91 5.02 16.20
N GLU A 209 -17.84 5.67 15.75
CA GLU A 209 -17.74 7.13 15.71
C GLU A 209 -18.72 7.74 14.71
N VAL A 210 -18.82 7.19 13.51
CA VAL A 210 -19.79 7.62 12.49
C VAL A 210 -21.22 7.41 12.99
N THR A 211 -21.51 6.26 13.61
CA THR A 211 -22.83 5.97 14.17
C THR A 211 -23.20 6.97 15.27
N ARG A 212 -22.26 7.27 16.18
CA ARG A 212 -22.46 8.29 17.21
C ARG A 212 -22.73 9.67 16.60
N THR A 213 -21.97 10.05 15.58
CA THR A 213 -22.10 11.35 14.92
C THR A 213 -23.43 11.47 14.17
N ALA A 214 -23.85 10.41 13.49
CA ALA A 214 -25.14 10.33 12.81
C ALA A 214 -26.32 10.45 13.81
N ASN A 215 -26.22 9.80 14.97
CA ASN A 215 -27.25 9.91 16.01
C ASN A 215 -27.36 11.33 16.56
N VAL A 216 -26.24 12.01 16.85
CA VAL A 216 -26.28 13.41 17.31
C VAL A 216 -26.90 14.33 16.25
N ALA A 217 -26.57 14.13 14.97
CA ALA A 217 -27.17 14.91 13.89
C ALA A 217 -28.69 14.65 13.78
N LEU A 218 -29.12 13.40 13.96
CA LEU A 218 -30.54 13.04 13.99
C LEU A 218 -31.26 13.72 15.17
N ASP A 219 -30.70 13.67 16.37
CA ASP A 219 -31.26 14.31 17.57
C ASP A 219 -31.46 15.82 17.35
N VAL A 220 -30.50 16.49 16.72
CA VAL A 220 -30.59 17.93 16.37
C VAL A 220 -31.72 18.18 15.37
N VAL A 221 -31.86 17.33 14.35
CA VAL A 221 -32.95 17.44 13.37
C VAL A 221 -34.31 17.20 14.03
N GLU A 222 -34.42 16.20 14.91
CA GLU A 222 -35.67 15.91 15.63
C GLU A 222 -36.05 17.06 16.58
N ALA A 223 -35.08 17.62 17.31
CA ALA A 223 -35.29 18.78 18.17
C ALA A 223 -35.75 20.01 17.37
N THR A 224 -35.09 20.31 16.26
CA THR A 224 -35.49 21.44 15.38
C THR A 224 -36.86 21.24 14.73
N ILE A 225 -37.22 20.00 14.38
CA ILE A 225 -38.59 19.68 13.92
C ILE A 225 -39.60 19.95 15.05
N ALA A 226 -39.29 19.57 16.29
CA ALA A 226 -40.16 19.83 17.43
C ALA A 226 -40.35 21.33 17.69
N ASP A 227 -39.27 22.12 17.62
CA ASP A 227 -39.32 23.58 17.74
C ASP A 227 -40.19 24.20 16.64
N TYR A 228 -40.05 23.72 15.40
CA TYR A 228 -40.87 24.21 14.29
C TYR A 228 -42.35 23.88 14.47
N ARG A 229 -42.68 22.69 14.99
CA ARG A 229 -44.06 22.33 15.35
C ARG A 229 -44.62 23.25 16.42
N GLN A 230 -43.83 23.60 17.43
CA GLN A 230 -44.26 24.54 18.48
C GLN A 230 -44.49 25.94 17.91
N LEU A 231 -43.60 26.41 17.03
CA LEU A 231 -43.75 27.71 16.37
C LEU A 231 -45.03 27.75 15.53
N ARG A 232 -45.32 26.68 14.78
CA ARG A 232 -46.54 26.56 14.00
C ARG A 232 -47.79 26.63 14.86
N GLN A 233 -47.83 25.93 16.00
CA GLN A 233 -48.96 26.00 16.93
C GLN A 233 -49.18 27.42 17.46
N ARG A 234 -48.10 28.15 17.79
CA ARG A 234 -48.20 29.55 18.24
C ARG A 234 -48.75 30.46 17.13
N TRP A 235 -48.32 30.23 15.90
CA TRP A 235 -48.82 30.98 14.75
C TRP A 235 -50.32 30.75 14.51
N GLU A 236 -50.76 29.49 14.60
CA GLU A 236 -52.19 29.13 14.49
C GLU A 236 -53.03 29.79 15.59
N PHE A 237 -52.53 29.84 16.83
CA PHE A 237 -53.18 30.57 17.92
C PHE A 237 -53.30 32.07 17.65
N LEU A 238 -52.23 32.70 17.15
CA LEU A 238 -52.26 34.12 16.76
C LEU A 238 -53.27 34.39 15.65
N GLY A 239 -53.37 33.50 14.65
CA GLY A 239 -54.38 33.56 13.60
C GLY A 239 -55.80 33.55 14.17
N GLN A 240 -56.11 32.56 15.03
CA GLN A 240 -57.41 32.49 15.70
C GLN A 240 -57.73 33.74 16.52
N TYR A 241 -56.72 34.32 17.18
CA TYR A 241 -56.89 35.55 17.94
C TYR A 241 -57.21 36.77 17.06
N LEU A 242 -56.60 36.86 15.87
CA LEU A 242 -56.91 37.92 14.91
C LEU A 242 -58.34 37.77 14.38
N ASP A 243 -58.73 36.57 13.99
CA ASP A 243 -60.08 36.28 13.47
C ASP A 243 -61.17 36.65 14.49
N GLU A 244 -60.97 36.32 15.77
CA GLU A 244 -61.92 36.67 16.83
C GLU A 244 -61.99 38.19 17.06
N ASN A 245 -60.88 38.91 16.94
CA ASN A 245 -60.89 40.37 17.04
C ASN A 245 -61.60 41.03 15.86
N GLU A 246 -61.38 40.54 14.64
CA GLU A 246 -62.10 41.00 13.44
C GLU A 246 -63.60 40.81 13.62
N ARG A 247 -64.04 39.62 14.06
CA ARG A 247 -65.45 39.33 14.34
C ARG A 247 -66.04 40.28 15.37
N ARG A 248 -65.31 40.61 16.44
CA ARG A 248 -65.74 41.58 17.47
C ARG A 248 -65.90 42.99 16.89
N LEU A 249 -65.00 43.41 16.01
CA LEU A 249 -65.07 44.71 15.36
C LEU A 249 -66.27 44.79 14.42
N GLU A 250 -66.55 43.75 13.63
CA GLU A 250 -67.74 43.71 12.78
C GLU A 250 -69.04 43.76 13.58
N VAL A 251 -69.11 43.07 14.73
CA VAL A 251 -70.26 43.19 15.65
C VAL A 251 -70.42 44.64 16.14
N ARG A 252 -69.33 45.27 16.61
CA ARG A 252 -69.37 46.67 17.09
C ARG A 252 -69.79 47.64 15.99
N LYS A 253 -69.27 47.46 14.78
CA LYS A 253 -69.64 48.24 13.60
C LYS A 253 -71.13 48.08 13.28
N SER A 254 -71.66 46.86 13.33
CA SER A 254 -73.09 46.62 13.14
C SER A 254 -73.95 47.33 14.17
N VAL A 255 -73.53 47.36 15.44
CA VAL A 255 -74.23 48.10 16.51
C VAL A 255 -74.22 49.61 16.22
N ILE A 256 -73.07 50.19 15.84
CA ILE A 256 -72.96 51.61 15.50
C ILE A 256 -73.83 51.96 14.28
N MET A 257 -73.80 51.13 13.24
CA MET A 257 -74.67 51.30 12.08
C MET A 257 -76.16 51.23 12.43
N GLY A 258 -76.53 50.43 13.43
CA GLY A 258 -77.88 50.42 14.01
C GLY A 258 -78.24 51.77 14.61
N PHE A 259 -77.41 52.29 15.52
CA PHE A 259 -77.63 53.62 16.10
C PHE A 259 -77.76 54.72 15.05
N LEU A 260 -76.92 54.71 14.01
CA LEU A 260 -77.01 55.71 12.93
C LEU A 260 -78.32 55.64 12.13
N ARG A 261 -78.93 54.46 11.99
CA ARG A 261 -80.24 54.31 11.33
C ARG A 261 -81.39 54.83 12.18
N ASP A 262 -81.25 54.74 13.50
CA ASP A 262 -82.28 55.17 14.46
C ASP A 262 -82.26 56.70 14.69
N ILE A 263 -81.23 57.40 14.24
CA ILE A 263 -81.19 58.87 14.25
C ILE A 263 -82.22 59.38 13.23
N THR A 264 -83.34 59.91 13.73
CA THR A 264 -84.34 60.57 12.88
C THR A 264 -83.78 61.93 12.45
N PRO A 265 -83.76 62.27 11.15
CA PRO A 265 -83.40 63.62 10.72
C PRO A 265 -84.31 64.65 11.38
N PRO A 266 -83.79 65.83 11.76
CA PRO A 266 -84.62 66.90 12.32
C PRO A 266 -85.74 67.25 11.33
N ALA A 267 -86.91 67.59 11.88
CA ALA A 267 -88.03 68.00 11.06
C ALA A 267 -87.68 69.31 10.32
N ARG A 268 -88.25 69.53 9.14
CA ARG A 268 -87.89 70.66 8.26
C ARG A 268 -88.07 72.03 8.94
N ASP A 269 -88.99 72.12 9.89
CA ASP A 269 -89.29 73.29 10.71
C ASP A 269 -88.30 73.52 11.86
N GLU A 270 -87.53 72.51 12.27
CA GLU A 270 -86.45 72.61 13.26
C GLU A 270 -85.10 73.00 12.62
N VAL A 271 -84.98 72.85 11.30
CA VAL A 271 -83.79 73.25 10.54
C VAL A 271 -83.94 74.70 10.10
N ILE A 272 -83.24 75.61 10.78
CA ILE A 272 -83.15 77.02 10.37
C ILE A 272 -82.52 77.08 8.98
N ASP A 273 -83.21 77.73 8.02
CA ASP A 273 -82.66 77.96 6.69
C ASP A 273 -81.39 78.82 6.80
N PRO A 274 -80.21 78.28 6.44
CA PRO A 274 -78.95 79.02 6.54
C PRO A 274 -78.97 80.32 5.72
N LEU A 275 -79.74 80.34 4.63
CA LEU A 275 -79.87 81.51 3.76
C LEU A 275 -80.56 82.69 4.45
N LEU A 276 -81.37 82.45 5.49
CA LEU A 276 -81.97 83.50 6.31
C LEU A 276 -80.97 84.14 7.29
N GLN A 277 -79.87 83.45 7.60
CA GLN A 277 -78.81 83.96 8.48
C GLN A 277 -77.61 84.51 7.71
N MET A 278 -77.57 84.33 6.39
CA MET A 278 -76.53 84.92 5.56
C MET A 278 -76.80 86.41 5.41
N GLU A 279 -75.97 87.22 6.07
CA GLU A 279 -75.92 88.65 5.84
C GLU A 279 -75.48 88.88 4.38
N ASN A 280 -76.31 89.61 3.62
CA ASN A 280 -75.98 89.95 2.25
C ASN A 280 -74.85 90.99 2.27
N VAL A 281 -73.63 90.56 1.99
CA VAL A 281 -72.47 91.44 1.88
C VAL A 281 -72.58 92.18 0.54
N GLU A 282 -72.51 93.51 0.57
CA GLU A 282 -72.46 94.32 -0.66
C GLU A 282 -71.28 93.87 -1.52
N ASP A 283 -71.55 93.67 -2.82
CA ASP A 283 -70.54 93.31 -3.81
C ASP A 283 -69.62 94.52 -4.05
N THR A 284 -68.49 94.55 -3.36
CA THR A 284 -67.49 95.62 -3.50
C THR A 284 -66.61 95.47 -4.74
N ASP A 285 -66.66 94.34 -5.45
CA ASP A 285 -65.78 94.05 -6.59
C ASP A 285 -66.30 94.66 -7.91
N HIS A 286 -67.51 95.22 -7.91
CA HIS A 286 -68.17 95.79 -9.09
C HIS A 286 -68.65 97.25 -8.91
N ALA A 287 -68.10 97.99 -7.94
CA ALA A 287 -68.34 99.44 -7.82
C ALA A 287 -67.46 100.22 -8.82
N GLU A 288 -68.08 100.87 -9.81
CA GLU A 288 -67.46 101.84 -10.74
C GLU A 288 -66.92 103.09 -10.03
#